data_AF-A0AAD3Y9Z5-F1
#
_entry.id   AF-A0AAD3Y9Z5-F1
#
_cell.length_a   1.000
_cell.length_b   1.000
_cell.length_c   1.000
_cell.angle_alpha   90.00
_cell.angle_beta   90.00
_cell.angle_gamma   90.00
#
_symmetry.space_group_name_H-M   'P 1'
#
loop_
_entity.id
_entity.type
_entity.pdbx_description
1 polymer ?
#
loop_
_entity_poly.entity_id
_entity_poly.type
_entity_poly.pdbx_seq_one_letter_code
_entity_poly.pdbx_strand_id
1 'polypeptide(L)'
;MTEADVDNSIQALTRHITARPNAVDISEARSTLNQTITTNESSLHGITVTNTPIINQQLDEKAKLNQRSDSAQRGARALVDAFDVSSLDLDRGEQGTAGSAVQMALAAAESEASLRADDKKAGVLHSFLNNEAGQVWLQKRRVVSLRQARRVAYETWSSWASTTVQPDLVKHTSSQASSHSIDKHEEDDGWGFDEAPKPTSNSREGTLQVDTSDGNEGWDFDDVALPPASAPAPVPHPKAVKPREAKRLGKKATHKAVRQGSTPSTPSSPSPPAENVSLPVESQVPTSSRTSKLETPVLSETFRISVAINTVINLAASTLDELTNVLSLQPSVHSFGSVPLGVSEQLAEVLDLIRASIPVAQLSSIEHNPINLVQLSNDYKHLSSELETIKADVKWADRTDCAHRFSTASAITLETFVTGQSATLVGLLHHTKGFADTANPTSFLQAEQAVQQVVTYLKNTATQLATYVDSEVYHTVLGRLVESVVAEIFSSVLALEDITELESLRIGGMLSSVESLGDLFQHDHANVSTVAAFVPNWIKFGYLNEILRAKLVEITYLYDNGSLVDFSSQELGGLVRALFADSPQRATLLDKIEM
;
A
#
# COMPACT_ATOMS: atom_id res chain seq x y z
N MET A 1 -24.78 -55.03 58.55
CA MET A 1 -25.19 -54.81 59.95
C MET A 1 -25.41 -53.33 60.13
N THR A 2 -26.61 -52.95 60.52
CA THR A 2 -26.94 -51.53 60.73
C THR A 2 -26.48 -51.09 62.11
N GLU A 3 -26.21 -49.81 62.30
CA GLU A 3 -25.75 -49.22 63.58
C GLU A 3 -26.72 -49.55 64.74
N ALA A 4 -28.01 -49.75 64.42
CA ALA A 4 -29.05 -50.19 65.35
C ALA A 4 -28.91 -51.66 65.82
N ASP A 5 -28.32 -52.55 65.01
CA ASP A 5 -28.07 -53.95 65.40
C ASP A 5 -26.93 -54.06 66.42
N VAL A 6 -25.95 -53.15 66.31
CA VAL A 6 -24.81 -53.08 67.21
C VAL A 6 -25.25 -52.56 68.58
N ASP A 7 -26.08 -51.51 68.60
CA ASP A 7 -26.54 -50.89 69.84
C ASP A 7 -27.50 -51.80 70.64
N ASN A 8 -28.35 -52.56 69.94
CA ASN A 8 -29.19 -53.59 70.57
C ASN A 8 -28.36 -54.76 71.13
N SER A 9 -27.27 -55.14 70.44
CA SER A 9 -26.36 -56.18 70.92
C SER A 9 -25.58 -55.73 72.16
N ILE A 10 -25.17 -54.45 72.22
CA ILE A 10 -24.49 -53.85 73.38
C ILE A 10 -25.43 -53.73 74.58
N GLN A 11 -26.69 -53.34 74.38
CA GLN A 11 -27.70 -53.30 75.44
C GLN A 11 -28.06 -54.70 75.96
N ALA A 12 -28.11 -55.72 75.09
CA ALA A 12 -28.31 -57.12 75.50
C ALA A 12 -27.15 -57.63 76.36
N LEU A 13 -25.90 -57.28 76.01
CA LEU A 13 -24.70 -57.65 76.76
C LEU A 13 -24.63 -56.96 78.13
N THR A 14 -25.07 -55.71 78.21
CA THR A 14 -25.10 -54.93 79.46
C THR A 14 -26.17 -55.47 80.44
N ARG A 15 -27.30 -55.98 79.94
CA ARG A 15 -28.30 -56.69 80.76
C ARG A 15 -27.80 -58.06 81.25
N HIS A 16 -26.92 -58.73 80.51
CA HIS A 16 -26.37 -60.03 80.91
C HIS A 16 -25.28 -59.94 81.99
N ILE A 17 -24.58 -58.81 82.10
CA ILE A 17 -23.49 -58.59 83.06
C ILE A 17 -24.00 -58.16 84.46
N THR A 18 -25.21 -57.61 84.56
CA THR A 18 -25.78 -57.09 85.82
C THR A 18 -26.52 -58.15 86.67
N ALA A 19 -26.77 -59.34 86.14
CA ALA A 19 -27.23 -60.50 86.90
C ALA A 19 -26.02 -61.37 87.27
N ARG A 20 -25.75 -61.58 88.57
CA ARG A 20 -24.69 -62.50 89.05
C ARG A 20 -24.94 -63.91 88.48
N PRO A 21 -24.11 -64.44 87.56
CA PRO A 21 -24.29 -65.79 87.04
C PRO A 21 -23.47 -66.78 87.87
N ASN A 22 -24.02 -67.97 88.07
CA ASN A 22 -23.30 -69.10 88.68
C ASN A 22 -22.18 -69.56 87.73
N ALA A 23 -21.12 -70.17 88.28
CA ALA A 23 -19.87 -70.50 87.58
C ALA A 23 -20.00 -71.39 86.31
N VAL A 24 -21.17 -71.97 86.05
CA VAL A 24 -21.47 -72.78 84.86
C VAL A 24 -21.73 -71.92 83.61
N ASP A 25 -22.31 -70.72 83.75
CA ASP A 25 -22.60 -69.82 82.60
C ASP A 25 -21.33 -69.19 82.00
N ILE A 26 -20.27 -69.02 82.81
CA ILE A 26 -19.02 -68.38 82.37
C ILE A 26 -18.22 -69.32 81.45
N SER A 27 -18.30 -70.65 81.64
CA SER A 27 -17.63 -71.59 80.75
C SER A 27 -18.30 -71.68 79.38
N GLU A 28 -19.63 -71.62 79.34
CA GLU A 28 -20.39 -71.67 78.10
C GLU A 28 -20.15 -70.39 77.28
N ALA A 29 -20.26 -69.22 77.92
CA ALA A 29 -19.96 -67.94 77.27
C ALA A 29 -18.50 -67.85 76.75
N ARG A 30 -17.53 -68.42 77.47
CA ARG A 30 -16.13 -68.52 76.99
C ARG A 30 -15.99 -69.45 75.79
N SER A 31 -16.70 -70.57 75.77
CA SER A 31 -16.70 -71.49 74.63
C SER A 31 -17.28 -70.83 73.39
N THR A 32 -18.42 -70.15 73.52
CA THR A 32 -19.06 -69.43 72.41
C THR A 32 -18.18 -68.27 71.90
N LEU A 33 -17.52 -67.53 72.80
CA LEU A 33 -16.57 -66.48 72.42
C LEU A 33 -15.38 -67.05 71.65
N ASN A 34 -14.76 -68.12 72.15
CA ASN A 34 -13.63 -68.76 71.47
C ASN A 34 -14.03 -69.31 70.11
N GLN A 35 -15.21 -69.92 69.99
CA GLN A 35 -15.74 -70.41 68.71
C GLN A 35 -15.98 -69.25 67.72
N THR A 36 -16.48 -68.11 68.21
CA THR A 36 -16.72 -66.92 67.39
C THR A 36 -15.39 -66.28 66.94
N ILE A 37 -14.39 -66.22 67.82
CA ILE A 37 -13.04 -65.75 67.48
C ILE A 37 -12.44 -66.64 66.39
N THR A 38 -12.49 -67.96 66.57
CA THR A 38 -11.92 -68.91 65.59
C THR A 38 -12.64 -68.81 64.23
N THR A 39 -13.96 -68.60 64.25
CA THR A 39 -14.76 -68.42 63.02
C THR A 39 -14.39 -67.11 62.32
N ASN A 40 -14.25 -66.02 63.08
CA ASN A 40 -13.85 -64.73 62.52
C ASN A 40 -12.41 -64.74 61.98
N GLU A 41 -11.47 -65.39 62.67
CA GLU A 41 -10.10 -65.58 62.20
C GLU A 41 -10.06 -66.39 60.89
N SER A 42 -10.87 -67.45 60.78
CA SER A 42 -10.99 -68.22 59.54
C SER A 42 -11.60 -67.41 58.39
N SER A 43 -12.58 -66.55 58.67
CA SER A 43 -13.17 -65.65 57.67
C SER A 43 -12.19 -64.55 57.24
N LEU A 44 -11.42 -63.99 58.18
CA LEU A 44 -10.38 -62.99 57.87
C LEU A 44 -9.24 -63.62 57.07
N HIS A 45 -8.84 -64.85 57.41
CA HIS A 45 -7.84 -65.58 56.65
C HIS A 45 -8.35 -65.90 55.24
N GLY A 46 -9.62 -66.30 55.10
CA GLY A 46 -10.28 -66.49 53.81
C GLY A 46 -10.28 -65.22 52.94
N ILE A 47 -10.69 -64.09 53.51
CA ILE A 47 -10.70 -62.78 52.82
C ILE A 47 -9.29 -62.34 52.41
N THR A 48 -8.29 -62.59 53.25
CA THR A 48 -6.89 -62.23 52.96
C THR A 48 -6.34 -63.12 51.85
N VAL A 49 -6.55 -64.44 51.92
CA VAL A 49 -6.07 -65.39 50.90
C VAL A 49 -6.74 -65.17 49.54
N THR A 50 -8.02 -64.76 49.49
CA THR A 50 -8.72 -64.49 48.23
C THR A 50 -8.42 -63.12 47.65
N ASN A 51 -8.29 -62.07 48.47
CA ASN A 51 -8.14 -60.71 47.95
C ASN A 51 -6.69 -60.29 47.68
N THR A 52 -5.70 -60.85 48.39
CA THR A 52 -4.28 -60.54 48.12
C THR A 52 -3.83 -60.88 46.69
N PRO A 53 -4.16 -62.03 46.08
CA PRO A 53 -3.78 -62.28 44.69
C PRO A 53 -4.47 -61.35 43.70
N ILE A 54 -5.72 -60.94 43.97
CA ILE A 54 -6.46 -59.98 43.13
C ILE A 54 -5.81 -58.59 43.19
N ILE A 55 -5.45 -58.13 44.39
CA ILE A 55 -4.76 -56.85 44.58
C ILE A 55 -3.38 -56.86 43.92
N ASN A 56 -2.63 -57.97 44.03
CA ASN A 56 -1.33 -58.11 43.38
C ASN A 56 -1.46 -58.15 41.85
N GLN A 57 -2.50 -58.79 41.32
CA GLN A 57 -2.79 -58.78 39.89
C GLN A 57 -3.13 -57.37 39.39
N GLN A 58 -3.93 -56.61 40.14
CA GLN A 58 -4.25 -55.22 39.81
C GLN A 58 -3.02 -54.29 39.90
N LEU A 59 -2.13 -54.51 40.87
CA LEU A 59 -0.88 -53.77 40.99
C LEU A 59 0.09 -54.09 39.84
N ASP A 60 0.17 -55.35 39.43
CA ASP A 60 0.99 -55.78 38.29
C ASP A 60 0.43 -55.25 36.96
N GLU A 61 -0.88 -55.25 36.77
CA GLU A 61 -1.53 -54.59 35.63
C GLU A 61 -1.27 -53.08 35.62
N LYS A 62 -1.35 -52.41 36.77
CA LYS A 62 -1.04 -50.99 36.90
C LYS A 62 0.44 -50.69 36.62
N ALA A 63 1.36 -51.54 37.06
CA ALA A 63 2.79 -51.42 36.77
C ALA A 63 3.08 -51.60 35.27
N LYS A 64 2.43 -52.58 34.63
CA LYS A 64 2.49 -52.79 33.17
C LYS A 64 1.93 -51.58 32.40
N LEU A 65 0.85 -50.97 32.88
CA LEU A 65 0.27 -49.75 32.30
C LEU A 65 1.22 -48.55 32.41
N ASN A 66 1.85 -48.36 33.58
CA ASN A 66 2.86 -47.31 33.76
C ASN A 66 4.10 -47.55 32.89
N GLN A 67 4.58 -48.78 32.79
CA GLN A 67 5.70 -49.13 31.92
C GLN A 67 5.39 -48.89 30.42
N ARG A 68 4.15 -49.16 30.00
CA ARG A 68 3.66 -48.84 28.66
C ARG A 68 3.59 -47.32 28.44
N SER A 69 3.11 -46.56 29.44
CA SER A 69 3.10 -45.09 29.42
C SER A 69 4.51 -44.50 29.32
N ASP A 70 5.47 -44.98 30.11
CA ASP A 70 6.86 -44.53 30.06
C ASP A 70 7.55 -44.89 28.75
N SER A 71 7.23 -46.06 28.19
CA SER A 71 7.75 -46.48 26.88
C SER A 71 7.12 -45.67 25.75
N ALA A 72 5.83 -45.35 25.86
CA ALA A 72 5.16 -44.42 24.96
C ALA A 72 5.79 -43.02 25.04
N GLN A 73 6.01 -42.47 26.24
CA GLN A 73 6.67 -41.18 26.45
C GLN A 73 8.12 -41.14 25.93
N ARG A 74 8.89 -42.23 26.08
CA ARG A 74 10.23 -42.33 25.50
C ARG A 74 10.19 -42.40 23.97
N GLY A 75 9.26 -43.16 23.39
CA GLY A 75 9.04 -43.17 21.94
C GLY A 75 8.62 -41.79 21.43
N ALA A 76 7.78 -41.10 22.19
CA ALA A 76 7.33 -39.73 21.96
C ALA A 76 8.48 -38.71 21.97
N ARG A 77 9.41 -38.80 22.93
CA ARG A 77 10.61 -37.95 22.95
C ARG A 77 11.56 -38.26 21.79
N ALA A 78 11.76 -39.54 21.47
CA ALA A 78 12.54 -39.94 20.30
C ALA A 78 11.91 -39.44 18.98
N LEU A 79 10.59 -39.35 18.90
CA LEU A 79 9.86 -38.74 17.78
C LEU A 79 10.14 -37.24 17.68
N VAL A 80 10.12 -36.50 18.79
CA VAL A 80 10.44 -35.06 18.83
C VAL A 80 11.89 -34.77 18.41
N ASP A 81 12.82 -35.67 18.74
CA ASP A 81 14.22 -35.60 18.32
C ASP A 81 14.41 -36.02 16.84
N ALA A 82 13.60 -36.97 16.34
CA ALA A 82 13.59 -37.37 14.92
C ALA A 82 12.86 -36.37 14.02
N PHE A 83 11.98 -35.52 14.56
CA PHE A 83 11.50 -34.28 13.96
C PHE A 83 12.60 -33.20 14.00
N ASP A 84 13.76 -33.55 13.46
CA ASP A 84 14.83 -32.60 13.23
C ASP A 84 14.53 -31.80 11.97
N VAL A 85 14.09 -30.56 12.15
CA VAL A 85 13.81 -29.59 11.08
C VAL A 85 15.10 -29.21 10.33
N SER A 86 16.28 -29.63 10.82
CA SER A 86 17.55 -29.48 10.11
C SER A 86 17.62 -30.24 8.78
N SER A 87 16.72 -31.21 8.54
CA SER A 87 16.61 -31.89 7.23
C SER A 87 15.67 -31.17 6.23
N LEU A 88 15.12 -30.01 6.59
CA LEU A 88 14.29 -29.16 5.71
C LEU A 88 15.11 -28.03 5.05
N ASP A 89 16.45 -28.14 5.03
CA ASP A 89 17.23 -27.46 4.00
C ASP A 89 16.81 -28.06 2.64
N LEU A 90 15.99 -27.30 1.91
CA LEU A 90 15.41 -27.69 0.61
C LEU A 90 16.46 -28.01 -0.48
N ASP A 91 17.76 -27.84 -0.20
CA ASP A 91 18.87 -28.18 -1.10
C ASP A 91 19.32 -29.65 -1.03
N ARG A 92 18.82 -30.46 -0.08
CA ARG A 92 19.15 -31.89 -0.01
C ARG A 92 17.89 -32.76 0.08
N GLY A 93 17.54 -33.36 -1.05
CA GLY A 93 16.42 -34.28 -1.23
C GLY A 93 16.58 -35.64 -0.55
N GLU A 94 16.73 -35.67 0.78
CA GLU A 94 16.62 -36.90 1.57
C GLU A 94 15.32 -36.91 2.38
N GLN A 95 14.22 -37.27 1.71
CA GLN A 95 12.95 -37.64 2.33
C GLN A 95 12.93 -39.16 2.56
N GLY A 96 13.14 -39.65 3.79
CA GLY A 96 13.12 -41.10 4.00
C GLY A 96 12.81 -41.63 5.41
N THR A 97 13.17 -40.93 6.47
CA THR A 97 13.14 -41.52 7.83
C THR A 97 12.07 -40.91 8.74
N ALA A 98 11.79 -39.61 8.64
CA ALA A 98 10.83 -38.91 9.50
C ALA A 98 9.37 -39.35 9.27
N GLY A 99 8.94 -39.54 8.01
CA GLY A 99 7.56 -39.93 7.67
C GLY A 99 7.14 -41.28 8.25
N SER A 100 8.08 -42.24 8.33
CA SER A 100 7.85 -43.56 8.93
C SER A 100 7.60 -43.48 10.44
N ALA A 101 8.33 -42.62 11.15
CA ALA A 101 8.17 -42.44 12.58
C ALA A 101 6.83 -41.78 12.93
N VAL A 102 6.41 -40.76 12.17
CA VAL A 102 5.12 -40.08 12.35
C VAL A 102 3.94 -41.02 12.11
N GLN A 103 4.01 -41.83 11.05
CA GLN A 103 2.99 -42.85 10.77
C GLN A 103 2.92 -43.90 11.87
N MET A 104 4.05 -44.34 12.42
CA MET A 104 4.08 -45.25 13.57
C MET A 104 3.48 -44.60 14.84
N ALA A 105 3.72 -43.31 15.08
CA ALA A 105 3.17 -42.56 16.20
C ALA A 105 1.65 -42.42 16.10
N LEU A 106 1.15 -42.12 14.89
CA LEU A 106 -0.28 -42.03 14.58
C LEU A 106 -0.96 -43.39 14.77
N ALA A 107 -0.39 -44.47 14.22
CA ALA A 107 -0.91 -45.83 14.38
C ALA A 107 -0.92 -46.28 15.86
N ALA A 108 0.08 -45.88 16.65
CA ALA A 108 0.11 -46.16 18.08
C ALA A 108 -0.95 -45.37 18.86
N ALA A 109 -1.21 -44.11 18.49
CA ALA A 109 -2.27 -43.30 19.07
C ALA A 109 -3.68 -43.84 18.72
N GLU A 110 -3.90 -44.29 17.48
CA GLU A 110 -5.13 -44.97 17.05
C GLU A 110 -5.38 -46.27 17.83
N SER A 111 -4.31 -47.05 18.05
CA SER A 111 -4.38 -48.26 18.87
C SER A 111 -4.73 -47.94 20.32
N GLU A 112 -4.19 -46.87 20.91
CA GLU A 112 -4.58 -46.42 22.26
C GLU A 112 -6.06 -45.99 22.31
N ALA A 113 -6.54 -45.28 21.30
CA ALA A 113 -7.92 -44.83 21.21
C ALA A 113 -8.90 -46.01 21.09
N SER A 114 -8.57 -47.02 20.29
CA SER A 114 -9.37 -48.25 20.11
C SER A 114 -9.48 -49.09 21.39
N LEU A 115 -8.50 -48.98 22.30
CA LEU A 115 -8.47 -49.73 23.57
C LEU A 115 -9.25 -49.06 24.72
N ARG A 116 -9.77 -47.84 24.54
CA ARG A 116 -10.52 -47.12 25.59
C ARG A 116 -12.02 -47.18 25.33
N ALA A 117 -12.75 -47.87 26.21
CA ALA A 117 -14.21 -48.00 26.16
C ALA A 117 -14.99 -46.77 26.69
N ASP A 118 -14.30 -45.78 27.28
CA ASP A 118 -14.91 -44.56 27.86
C ASP A 118 -14.40 -43.29 27.13
N ASP A 119 -15.27 -42.70 26.31
CA ASP A 119 -15.02 -41.56 25.40
C ASP A 119 -14.61 -40.23 26.07
N LYS A 120 -14.48 -40.15 27.40
CA LYS A 120 -14.43 -38.85 28.11
C LYS A 120 -13.04 -38.30 28.41
N LYS A 121 -11.95 -39.04 28.18
CA LYS A 121 -10.57 -38.54 28.39
C LYS A 121 -9.63 -38.96 27.27
N ALA A 122 -9.01 -37.98 26.61
CA ALA A 122 -8.01 -38.21 25.58
C ALA A 122 -6.90 -39.18 26.05
N GLY A 123 -6.45 -40.04 25.12
CA GLY A 123 -5.27 -40.91 25.28
C GLY A 123 -4.06 -40.16 25.85
N VAL A 124 -3.19 -40.83 26.61
CA VAL A 124 -1.94 -40.22 27.05
C VAL A 124 -1.11 -39.82 25.82
N LEU A 125 -1.08 -40.66 24.78
CA LEU A 125 -0.42 -40.34 23.51
C LEU A 125 -1.12 -39.20 22.78
N HIS A 126 -2.46 -39.17 22.73
CA HIS A 126 -3.19 -38.04 22.15
C HIS A 126 -2.86 -36.71 22.83
N SER A 127 -2.84 -36.70 24.17
CA SER A 127 -2.51 -35.51 24.94
C SER A 127 -1.06 -35.06 24.71
N PHE A 128 -0.12 -36.00 24.60
CA PHE A 128 1.27 -35.70 24.29
C PHE A 128 1.44 -35.16 22.85
N LEU A 129 0.81 -35.79 21.86
CA LEU A 129 0.90 -35.38 20.46
C LEU A 129 0.33 -33.98 20.24
N ASN A 130 -0.79 -33.66 20.88
CA ASN A 130 -1.44 -32.35 20.78
C ASN A 130 -0.73 -31.26 21.60
N ASN A 131 -0.41 -31.54 22.87
CA ASN A 131 0.02 -30.48 23.79
C ASN A 131 1.55 -30.28 23.80
N GLU A 132 2.34 -31.30 23.46
CA GLU A 132 3.80 -31.24 23.53
C GLU A 132 4.42 -31.34 22.13
N ALA A 133 4.25 -32.47 21.43
CA ALA A 133 4.96 -32.71 20.17
C ALA A 133 4.55 -31.72 19.06
N GLY A 134 3.24 -31.50 18.87
CA GLY A 134 2.74 -30.54 17.90
C GLY A 134 3.20 -29.11 18.18
N GLN A 135 3.25 -28.70 19.46
CA GLN A 135 3.71 -27.38 19.86
C GLN A 135 5.22 -27.19 19.64
N VAL A 136 6.03 -28.18 19.99
CA VAL A 136 7.49 -28.15 19.74
C VAL A 136 7.78 -28.08 18.24
N TRP A 137 7.06 -28.88 17.43
CA TRP A 137 7.19 -28.83 15.98
C TRP A 137 6.82 -27.44 15.42
N LEU A 138 5.67 -26.89 15.84
CA LEU A 138 5.23 -25.55 15.45
C LEU A 138 6.28 -24.48 15.81
N GLN A 139 6.88 -24.56 17.01
CA GLN A 139 7.90 -23.62 17.45
C GLN A 139 9.17 -23.71 16.59
N LYS A 140 9.66 -24.92 16.31
CA LYS A 140 10.83 -25.12 15.44
C LYS A 140 10.54 -24.62 14.01
N ARG A 141 9.37 -24.97 13.46
CA ARG A 141 8.92 -24.52 12.13
C ARG A 141 8.88 -23.00 12.06
N ARG A 142 8.25 -22.34 13.03
CA ARG A 142 8.16 -20.87 13.10
C ARG A 142 9.53 -20.20 13.00
N VAL A 143 10.52 -20.71 13.74
CA VAL A 143 11.90 -20.17 13.69
C VAL A 143 12.48 -20.27 12.29
N VAL A 144 12.27 -21.39 11.59
CA VAL A 144 12.76 -21.58 10.21
C VAL A 144 12.03 -20.67 9.24
N SER A 145 10.70 -20.60 9.30
CA SER A 145 9.91 -19.75 8.41
C SER A 145 10.21 -18.25 8.59
N LEU A 146 10.41 -17.78 9.83
CA LEU A 146 10.79 -16.39 10.09
C LEU A 146 12.22 -16.07 9.64
N ARG A 147 13.15 -17.05 9.71
CA ARG A 147 14.49 -16.89 9.10
C ARG A 147 14.40 -16.78 7.58
N GLN A 148 13.54 -17.59 6.95
CA GLN A 148 13.30 -17.52 5.51
C GLN A 148 12.70 -16.16 5.11
N ALA A 149 11.72 -15.64 5.88
CA ALA A 149 11.16 -14.30 5.68
C ALA A 149 12.25 -13.21 5.71
N ARG A 150 13.14 -13.28 6.69
CA ARG A 150 14.28 -12.36 6.78
C ARG A 150 15.22 -12.49 5.58
N ARG A 151 15.52 -13.71 5.14
CA ARG A 151 16.35 -13.96 3.96
C ARG A 151 15.75 -13.29 2.72
N VAL A 152 14.44 -13.43 2.52
CA VAL A 152 13.73 -12.78 1.40
C VAL A 152 13.94 -11.26 1.41
N ALA A 153 13.75 -10.62 2.57
CA ALA A 153 13.84 -9.17 2.67
C ALA A 153 15.27 -8.61 2.49
N TYR A 154 16.28 -9.29 3.03
CA TYR A 154 17.66 -8.79 3.06
C TYR A 154 18.55 -9.31 1.92
N GLU A 155 18.30 -10.52 1.42
CA GLU A 155 19.14 -11.14 0.37
C GLU A 155 18.43 -11.11 -0.98
N THR A 156 17.21 -11.62 -1.07
CA THR A 156 16.51 -11.81 -2.36
C THR A 156 16.06 -10.50 -2.99
N TRP A 157 15.56 -9.55 -2.19
CA TRP A 157 15.06 -8.26 -2.68
C TRP A 157 16.16 -7.25 -3.06
N SER A 158 17.43 -7.56 -2.79
CA SER A 158 18.55 -6.63 -2.97
C SER A 158 18.88 -6.29 -4.43
N SER A 159 18.51 -7.17 -5.37
CA SER A 159 18.89 -7.02 -6.78
C SER A 159 18.00 -6.04 -7.55
N TRP A 160 16.77 -5.78 -7.08
CA TRP A 160 15.72 -5.04 -7.82
C TRP A 160 15.50 -5.51 -9.26
N ALA A 161 15.94 -6.73 -9.60
CA ALA A 161 15.73 -7.31 -10.91
C ALA A 161 14.22 -7.41 -11.16
N SER A 162 13.77 -6.86 -12.30
CA SER A 162 12.36 -6.73 -12.61
C SER A 162 11.93 -7.62 -13.78
N THR A 163 10.66 -8.01 -13.76
CA THR A 163 9.94 -8.62 -14.87
C THR A 163 8.69 -7.81 -15.18
N THR A 164 8.24 -7.83 -16.43
CA THR A 164 7.04 -7.13 -16.87
C THR A 164 5.83 -8.05 -16.75
N VAL A 165 4.76 -7.54 -16.13
CA VAL A 165 3.47 -8.23 -16.03
C VAL A 165 2.45 -7.45 -16.85
N GLN A 166 1.68 -8.18 -17.67
CA GLN A 166 0.48 -7.64 -18.28
C GLN A 166 -0.68 -7.93 -17.31
N PRO A 167 -1.50 -6.93 -16.95
CA PRO A 167 -2.75 -7.22 -16.26
C PRO A 167 -3.57 -8.16 -17.14
N ASP A 168 -4.10 -9.24 -16.55
CA ASP A 168 -5.05 -10.09 -17.26
C ASP A 168 -6.21 -9.19 -17.70
N LEU A 169 -6.29 -8.95 -19.01
CA LEU A 169 -7.38 -8.20 -19.61
C LEU A 169 -8.65 -8.99 -19.30
N VAL A 170 -9.36 -8.60 -18.22
CA VAL A 170 -10.77 -8.94 -18.09
C VAL A 170 -11.39 -8.35 -19.34
N LYS A 171 -11.78 -9.22 -20.26
CA LYS A 171 -12.52 -8.82 -21.47
C LYS A 171 -13.76 -8.09 -21.00
N HIS A 172 -13.71 -6.77 -20.93
CA HIS A 172 -14.89 -5.96 -21.06
C HIS A 172 -15.40 -6.28 -22.45
N THR A 173 -16.36 -7.20 -22.51
CA THR A 173 -17.16 -7.43 -23.70
C THR A 173 -17.85 -6.12 -24.00
N SER A 174 -17.25 -5.34 -24.90
CA SER A 174 -17.94 -4.31 -25.63
C SER A 174 -19.04 -5.01 -26.43
N SER A 175 -20.22 -5.09 -25.85
CA SER A 175 -21.43 -5.40 -26.60
C SER A 175 -21.64 -4.29 -27.62
N GLN A 176 -21.17 -4.54 -28.85
CA GLN A 176 -21.53 -3.81 -30.04
C GLN A 176 -23.06 -3.69 -30.11
N ALA A 177 -23.55 -2.46 -30.02
CA ALA A 177 -24.89 -2.13 -30.45
C ALA A 177 -24.99 -2.34 -31.96
N SER A 178 -25.65 -3.43 -32.36
CA SER A 178 -26.16 -3.61 -33.72
C SER A 178 -27.63 -3.21 -33.73
N SER A 179 -27.96 -2.36 -34.69
CA SER A 179 -29.27 -1.76 -34.95
C SER A 179 -30.28 -2.75 -35.57
N HIS A 180 -31.51 -2.76 -35.03
CA HIS A 180 -32.85 -3.11 -35.58
C HIS A 180 -33.61 -3.86 -34.48
N SER A 181 -34.86 -3.60 -34.12
CA SER A 181 -35.93 -2.76 -34.65
C SER A 181 -36.97 -2.54 -33.54
N ILE A 182 -37.68 -1.42 -33.64
CA ILE A 182 -38.86 -0.94 -32.90
C ILE A 182 -39.75 -2.06 -32.34
N ASP A 183 -40.02 -2.00 -31.03
CA ASP A 183 -41.39 -2.15 -30.52
C ASP A 183 -41.60 -1.26 -29.28
N LYS A 184 -42.73 -0.57 -29.27
CA LYS A 184 -43.13 0.46 -28.29
C LYS A 184 -43.72 -0.16 -27.03
N HIS A 185 -43.41 0.41 -25.87
CA HIS A 185 -44.28 0.63 -24.70
C HIS A 185 -43.46 1.52 -23.73
N GLU A 186 -43.57 2.86 -23.78
CA GLU A 186 -44.50 3.71 -23.00
C GLU A 186 -44.56 3.38 -21.50
N GLU A 187 -43.90 4.25 -20.71
CA GLU A 187 -44.10 4.67 -19.30
C GLU A 187 -42.75 5.30 -18.87
N ASP A 188 -42.47 6.55 -19.23
CA ASP A 188 -42.75 7.78 -18.47
C ASP A 188 -42.27 7.73 -17.03
N ASP A 189 -41.06 8.25 -16.78
CA ASP A 189 -40.63 8.72 -15.45
C ASP A 189 -39.69 9.92 -15.63
N GLY A 190 -40.33 11.09 -15.68
CA GLY A 190 -39.71 12.40 -15.66
C GLY A 190 -38.99 12.66 -14.35
N TRP A 191 -37.73 13.04 -14.46
CA TRP A 191 -36.91 13.56 -13.36
C TRP A 191 -37.36 14.98 -13.00
N GLY A 192 -38.23 15.09 -11.99
CA GLY A 192 -38.68 16.35 -11.40
C GLY A 192 -37.71 16.85 -10.33
N PHE A 193 -37.16 18.03 -10.58
CA PHE A 193 -36.71 18.96 -9.54
C PHE A 193 -37.94 19.52 -8.82
N ASP A 194 -37.99 19.42 -7.49
CA ASP A 194 -38.09 20.56 -6.57
C ASP A 194 -38.47 20.11 -5.15
N GLU A 195 -37.81 20.75 -4.17
CA GLU A 195 -38.45 21.56 -3.12
C GLU A 195 -37.83 21.35 -1.71
N ALA A 196 -37.37 22.46 -1.14
CA ALA A 196 -36.92 22.59 0.24
C ALA A 196 -38.11 22.56 1.23
N PRO A 197 -37.85 22.36 2.53
CA PRO A 197 -38.16 23.46 3.46
C PRO A 197 -37.18 23.64 4.64
N LYS A 198 -37.03 24.91 5.05
CA LYS A 198 -36.45 25.42 6.33
C LYS A 198 -37.51 25.35 7.47
N PRO A 199 -37.27 25.87 8.70
CA PRO A 199 -36.17 25.70 9.66
C PRO A 199 -36.70 25.41 11.10
N THR A 200 -35.82 25.11 12.07
CA THR A 200 -36.15 25.22 13.51
C THR A 200 -35.10 26.04 14.26
N SER A 201 -35.63 27.03 14.98
CA SER A 201 -34.98 27.96 15.91
C SER A 201 -34.45 27.28 17.18
N ASN A 202 -33.35 27.80 17.75
CA ASN A 202 -33.35 28.31 19.13
C ASN A 202 -32.07 29.09 19.48
N SER A 203 -32.29 30.10 20.32
CA SER A 203 -31.46 31.27 20.64
C SER A 203 -30.41 31.06 21.74
N ARG A 204 -29.36 31.90 21.71
CA ARG A 204 -28.81 32.73 22.83
C ARG A 204 -27.50 33.39 22.34
N GLU A 205 -27.46 34.69 22.06
CA GLU A 205 -27.37 35.86 22.96
C GLU A 205 -26.01 36.00 23.66
N GLY A 206 -25.34 37.13 23.39
CA GLY A 206 -24.03 37.51 23.93
C GLY A 206 -23.49 38.79 23.29
N THR A 207 -24.20 39.90 23.50
CA THR A 207 -23.87 41.28 23.09
C THR A 207 -22.73 41.87 23.92
N LEU A 208 -21.80 42.60 23.28
CA LEU A 208 -21.18 43.81 23.85
C LEU A 208 -20.98 44.85 22.72
N GLN A 209 -21.56 46.03 22.94
CA GLN A 209 -21.44 47.27 22.16
C GLN A 209 -20.54 48.27 22.92
N VAL A 210 -20.33 49.44 22.28
CA VAL A 210 -20.02 50.81 22.80
C VAL A 210 -18.55 51.21 22.54
N ASP A 211 -18.30 52.03 21.50
CA ASP A 211 -18.24 53.52 21.47
C ASP A 211 -16.94 54.05 22.13
N THR A 212 -16.22 55.10 21.70
CA THR A 212 -16.55 56.35 21.02
C THR A 212 -15.24 57.13 20.72
N SER A 213 -15.26 57.94 19.66
CA SER A 213 -14.75 59.34 19.53
C SER A 213 -13.26 59.74 19.74
N ASP A 214 -12.79 60.51 18.73
CA ASP A 214 -12.21 61.88 18.82
C ASP A 214 -10.70 62.13 18.67
N GLY A 215 -10.37 63.23 17.96
CA GLY A 215 -9.06 63.91 17.87
C GLY A 215 -8.33 63.76 16.52
N ASN A 216 -8.49 64.66 15.53
CA ASN A 216 -7.92 66.02 15.37
C ASN A 216 -6.45 66.03 14.86
N GLU A 217 -6.14 67.07 14.05
CA GLU A 217 -4.83 67.52 13.50
C GLU A 217 -4.48 66.96 12.10
N GLY A 218 -4.56 67.70 10.99
CA GLY A 218 -4.58 69.15 10.76
C GLY A 218 -3.18 69.67 10.42
N TRP A 219 -2.73 69.56 9.16
CA TRP A 219 -1.64 70.36 8.61
C TRP A 219 -1.94 70.76 7.16
N ASP A 220 -2.49 71.96 7.08
CA ASP A 220 -2.66 72.81 5.91
C ASP A 220 -1.41 73.70 5.78
N PHE A 221 -0.86 73.81 4.58
CA PHE A 221 0.06 74.89 4.20
C PHE A 221 -0.11 75.21 2.72
N ASP A 222 -0.85 76.29 2.51
CA ASP A 222 -1.07 77.02 1.27
C ASP A 222 0.21 77.57 0.62
N ASP A 223 0.18 77.53 -0.72
CA ASP A 223 0.55 78.55 -1.70
C ASP A 223 1.84 79.38 -1.57
N VAL A 224 2.70 79.23 -2.60
CA VAL A 224 3.37 80.38 -3.24
C VAL A 224 3.38 80.20 -4.77
N ALA A 225 2.82 81.17 -5.48
CA ALA A 225 2.65 81.20 -6.94
C ALA A 225 3.69 82.10 -7.68
N LEU A 226 4.25 81.55 -8.79
CA LEU A 226 4.57 82.13 -10.14
C LEU A 226 5.55 83.34 -10.27
N PRO A 227 6.16 83.69 -11.46
CA PRO A 227 5.70 83.46 -12.86
C PRO A 227 6.86 83.23 -13.93
N PRO A 228 6.78 83.58 -15.26
CA PRO A 228 6.89 82.61 -16.37
C PRO A 228 7.92 82.93 -17.50
N ALA A 229 8.18 81.98 -18.41
CA ALA A 229 8.67 82.17 -19.81
C ALA A 229 8.85 80.77 -20.46
N SER A 230 8.65 80.45 -21.75
CA SER A 230 8.19 81.13 -22.98
C SER A 230 8.07 80.03 -24.04
N ALA A 231 7.06 80.07 -24.92
CA ALA A 231 6.89 79.14 -26.05
C ALA A 231 7.90 79.38 -27.20
N PRO A 232 8.12 78.38 -28.07
CA PRO A 232 7.65 78.52 -29.45
C PRO A 232 7.03 77.24 -30.08
N ALA A 233 6.22 77.45 -31.12
CA ALA A 233 5.33 76.50 -31.82
C ALA A 233 5.99 75.83 -33.08
N PRO A 234 5.24 75.21 -34.03
CA PRO A 234 4.79 73.80 -34.06
C PRO A 234 5.28 73.03 -35.34
N VAL A 235 5.20 71.68 -35.35
CA VAL A 235 5.53 70.84 -36.53
C VAL A 235 4.48 69.70 -36.67
N PRO A 236 4.06 69.29 -37.90
CA PRO A 236 2.70 68.80 -38.17
C PRO A 236 2.49 67.27 -38.11
N HIS A 237 1.22 66.87 -37.91
CA HIS A 237 0.71 65.49 -37.91
C HIS A 237 0.79 64.76 -39.27
N PRO A 238 0.95 63.42 -39.25
CA PRO A 238 0.36 62.55 -40.26
C PRO A 238 -0.67 61.55 -39.67
N LYS A 239 -1.89 61.69 -40.21
CA LYS A 239 -3.01 60.77 -40.46
C LYS A 239 -3.14 59.42 -39.70
N ALA A 240 -4.36 59.25 -39.17
CA ALA A 240 -4.93 58.05 -38.57
C ALA A 240 -4.95 56.82 -39.50
N VAL A 241 -4.63 55.66 -38.91
CA VAL A 241 -4.85 54.32 -39.47
C VAL A 241 -5.87 53.60 -38.57
N LYS A 242 -6.92 53.04 -39.19
CA LYS A 242 -7.99 52.28 -38.51
C LYS A 242 -7.46 50.91 -38.02
N PRO A 243 -7.94 50.39 -36.88
CA PRO A 243 -7.57 49.05 -36.41
C PRO A 243 -8.30 47.96 -37.22
N ARG A 244 -7.57 46.88 -37.51
CA ARG A 244 -8.04 45.71 -38.27
C ARG A 244 -8.43 44.60 -37.29
N GLU A 245 -9.65 44.09 -37.43
CA GLU A 245 -10.26 43.02 -36.64
C GLU A 245 -9.45 41.71 -36.65
N ALA A 246 -9.31 41.08 -35.49
CA ALA A 246 -8.73 39.75 -35.34
C ALA A 246 -9.76 38.67 -35.68
N LYS A 247 -9.43 37.84 -36.69
CA LYS A 247 -10.29 36.77 -37.20
C LYS A 247 -9.88 35.43 -36.59
N ARG A 248 -10.75 34.94 -35.70
CA ARG A 248 -11.13 33.54 -35.42
C ARG A 248 -10.26 32.44 -36.06
N LEU A 249 -9.59 31.67 -35.21
CA LEU A 249 -8.88 30.43 -35.55
C LEU A 249 -9.90 29.32 -35.85
N GLY A 250 -9.89 28.78 -37.07
CA GLY A 250 -10.77 27.70 -37.49
C GLY A 250 -10.22 26.91 -38.67
N LYS A 251 -9.80 25.68 -38.36
CA LYS A 251 -9.93 24.42 -39.12
C LYS A 251 -9.39 24.30 -40.57
N LYS A 252 -8.68 23.17 -40.72
CA LYS A 252 -8.54 22.26 -41.88
C LYS A 252 -7.48 22.60 -42.95
N ALA A 253 -6.52 21.68 -43.09
CA ALA A 253 -5.80 21.42 -44.33
C ALA A 253 -6.04 19.96 -44.74
N THR A 254 -6.42 19.77 -46.00
CA THR A 254 -6.51 18.48 -46.71
C THR A 254 -5.90 18.66 -48.09
N HIS A 255 -5.24 17.58 -48.55
CA HIS A 255 -4.79 17.25 -49.92
C HIS A 255 -3.50 17.92 -50.43
N LYS A 256 -2.68 17.32 -51.31
CA LYS A 256 -2.42 15.94 -51.78
C LYS A 256 -1.21 16.06 -52.75
N ALA A 257 -0.46 14.97 -52.88
CA ALA A 257 0.72 14.70 -53.71
C ALA A 257 0.78 15.25 -55.15
N VAL A 258 2.01 15.50 -55.65
CA VAL A 258 2.48 15.21 -57.03
C VAL A 258 3.98 14.84 -57.01
N ARG A 259 4.39 14.00 -57.97
CA ARG A 259 5.58 13.16 -58.11
C ARG A 259 6.46 13.61 -59.30
N GLN A 260 7.76 13.23 -59.26
CA GLN A 260 8.71 12.96 -60.38
C GLN A 260 9.19 14.16 -61.23
N GLY A 261 10.44 14.27 -61.72
CA GLY A 261 11.63 13.41 -61.67
C GLY A 261 12.73 13.92 -62.62
N SER A 262 13.80 13.11 -62.74
CA SER A 262 14.89 13.08 -63.77
C SER A 262 16.13 14.00 -63.67
N THR A 263 17.27 13.32 -63.80
CA THR A 263 18.71 13.67 -63.85
C THR A 263 19.14 14.04 -65.30
N PRO A 264 20.41 13.93 -65.79
CA PRO A 264 21.77 13.79 -65.22
C PRO A 264 22.87 14.66 -65.92
N SER A 265 24.11 14.68 -65.41
CA SER A 265 25.35 14.60 -66.24
C SER A 265 26.65 14.36 -65.42
N THR A 266 27.35 13.28 -65.76
CA THR A 266 28.77 12.88 -65.51
C THR A 266 29.70 13.50 -66.58
N PRO A 267 31.02 13.17 -66.81
CA PRO A 267 31.94 12.11 -66.30
C PRO A 267 33.38 12.63 -65.92
N SER A 268 34.39 11.89 -65.41
CA SER A 268 35.28 10.88 -66.07
C SER A 268 36.44 10.53 -65.07
N SER A 269 36.72 9.29 -64.62
CA SER A 269 37.63 8.20 -65.13
C SER A 269 39.15 8.53 -65.22
N PRO A 270 40.15 7.59 -65.13
CA PRO A 270 40.20 6.15 -64.75
C PRO A 270 41.38 5.72 -63.79
N SER A 271 41.40 4.44 -63.36
CA SER A 271 42.44 3.69 -62.58
C SER A 271 43.50 2.98 -63.50
N PRO A 272 44.37 1.98 -63.10
CA PRO A 272 44.95 1.44 -61.82
C PRO A 272 46.51 1.15 -61.97
N PRO A 273 47.22 0.10 -61.43
CA PRO A 273 47.06 -0.81 -60.25
C PRO A 273 48.35 -1.03 -59.36
N ALA A 274 48.15 -1.79 -58.25
CA ALA A 274 49.03 -2.82 -57.63
C ALA A 274 49.78 -2.56 -56.28
N GLU A 275 49.32 -3.32 -55.27
CA GLU A 275 50.02 -4.07 -54.20
C GLU A 275 50.98 -3.39 -53.19
N ASN A 276 50.54 -3.25 -51.92
CA ASN A 276 50.97 -4.14 -50.82
C ASN A 276 50.37 -3.75 -49.44
N VAL A 277 49.78 -4.76 -48.79
CA VAL A 277 49.76 -5.11 -47.34
C VAL A 277 49.81 -3.97 -46.30
N SER A 278 48.74 -3.79 -45.50
CA SER A 278 48.74 -3.91 -44.02
C SER A 278 47.41 -3.47 -43.35
N LEU A 279 47.10 -4.18 -42.28
CA LEU A 279 45.99 -4.20 -41.29
C LEU A 279 45.30 -2.86 -40.89
N PRO A 280 44.01 -2.90 -40.46
CA PRO A 280 43.23 -1.70 -40.16
C PRO A 280 43.36 -1.24 -38.69
N VAL A 281 43.70 0.03 -38.50
CA VAL A 281 43.33 0.82 -37.31
C VAL A 281 42.47 1.97 -37.82
N GLU A 282 41.16 1.84 -37.66
CA GLU A 282 40.20 2.85 -38.05
C GLU A 282 39.90 3.76 -36.86
N SER A 283 40.51 4.95 -36.89
CA SER A 283 39.97 6.15 -36.27
C SER A 283 38.97 6.76 -37.25
N GLN A 284 37.71 6.93 -36.84
CA GLN A 284 36.82 7.92 -37.46
C GLN A 284 36.19 8.84 -36.42
N VAL A 285 36.31 10.11 -36.74
CA VAL A 285 35.81 11.30 -36.07
C VAL A 285 34.29 11.41 -36.28
N PRO A 286 33.49 11.78 -35.27
CA PRO A 286 32.05 11.98 -35.45
C PRO A 286 31.77 13.42 -35.87
N THR A 287 30.87 13.64 -36.83
CA THR A 287 30.20 14.95 -36.95
C THR A 287 28.78 14.83 -37.48
N SER A 288 27.88 15.42 -36.68
CA SER A 288 26.67 16.14 -37.05
C SER A 288 25.33 15.40 -37.19
N SER A 289 24.51 15.67 -36.17
CA SER A 289 23.17 16.29 -36.26
C SER A 289 22.05 15.46 -35.65
N ARG A 290 21.93 15.53 -34.32
CA ARG A 290 20.78 15.03 -33.57
C ARG A 290 19.91 16.22 -33.19
N THR A 291 18.84 16.44 -33.95
CA THR A 291 17.71 17.24 -33.47
C THR A 291 17.04 16.45 -32.34
N SER A 292 17.23 16.91 -31.11
CA SER A 292 16.58 16.35 -29.92
C SER A 292 15.11 16.76 -29.92
N LYS A 293 14.26 15.97 -30.56
CA LYS A 293 12.83 15.98 -30.24
C LYS A 293 12.70 15.20 -28.92
N LEU A 294 12.17 15.82 -27.87
CA LEU A 294 11.79 15.08 -26.67
C LEU A 294 10.77 14.02 -27.11
N GLU A 295 11.14 12.75 -26.98
CA GLU A 295 10.22 11.64 -27.20
C GLU A 295 9.28 11.59 -25.99
N THR A 296 7.98 11.67 -26.25
CA THR A 296 6.95 11.35 -25.26
C THR A 296 7.12 9.89 -24.85
N PRO A 297 7.04 9.56 -23.54
CA PRO A 297 7.16 8.18 -23.11
C PRO A 297 6.02 7.34 -23.70
N VAL A 298 6.37 6.26 -24.39
CA VAL A 298 5.38 5.30 -24.92
C VAL A 298 4.77 4.56 -23.74
N LEU A 299 3.48 4.80 -23.47
CA LEU A 299 2.78 4.22 -22.34
C LEU A 299 2.27 2.82 -22.69
N SER A 300 2.59 1.85 -21.86
CA SER A 300 2.10 0.47 -21.98
C SER A 300 1.03 0.19 -20.94
N GLU A 301 0.14 -0.78 -21.19
CA GLU A 301 -0.77 -1.31 -20.17
C GLU A 301 -0.05 -2.26 -19.18
N THR A 302 1.27 -2.35 -19.23
CA THR A 302 2.07 -3.29 -18.45
C THR A 302 2.77 -2.59 -17.31
N PHE A 303 3.00 -3.30 -16.20
CA PHE A 303 3.74 -2.79 -15.05
C PHE A 303 4.87 -3.74 -14.68
N ARG A 304 5.87 -3.23 -13.98
CA ARG A 304 7.05 -4.01 -13.57
C ARG A 304 6.96 -4.41 -12.12
N ILE A 305 7.38 -5.64 -11.86
CA ILE A 305 7.48 -6.21 -10.53
C ILE A 305 8.87 -6.84 -10.31
N SER A 306 9.27 -6.98 -9.05
CA SER A 306 10.50 -7.66 -8.65
C SER A 306 10.41 -9.16 -8.87
N VAL A 307 11.48 -9.76 -9.41
CA VAL A 307 11.61 -11.23 -9.55
C VAL A 307 11.55 -11.92 -8.17
N ALA A 308 11.95 -11.22 -7.10
CA ALA A 308 11.91 -11.68 -5.72
C ALA A 308 10.51 -12.04 -5.21
N ILE A 309 9.44 -11.53 -5.83
CA ILE A 309 8.06 -11.86 -5.46
C ILE A 309 7.77 -13.34 -5.61
N ASN A 310 8.33 -13.98 -6.65
CA ASN A 310 8.12 -15.42 -6.87
C ASN A 310 8.57 -16.25 -5.65
N THR A 311 9.59 -15.79 -4.91
CA THR A 311 10.03 -16.45 -3.68
C THR A 311 8.97 -16.37 -2.58
N VAL A 312 8.24 -15.26 -2.47
CA VAL A 312 7.15 -15.09 -1.50
C VAL A 312 5.93 -15.91 -1.90
N ILE A 313 5.55 -15.89 -3.18
CA ILE A 313 4.43 -16.70 -3.70
C ILE A 313 4.71 -18.18 -3.49
N ASN A 314 5.92 -18.66 -3.83
CA ASN A 314 6.30 -20.05 -3.63
C ASN A 314 6.33 -20.44 -2.15
N LEU A 315 6.76 -19.54 -1.27
CA LEU A 315 6.73 -19.76 0.19
C LEU A 315 5.29 -19.92 0.70
N ALA A 316 4.37 -19.08 0.23
CA ALA A 316 2.95 -19.18 0.57
C ALA A 316 2.33 -20.46 0.01
N ALA A 317 2.55 -20.77 -1.26
CA ALA A 317 2.07 -21.99 -1.91
C ALA A 317 2.57 -23.25 -1.20
N SER A 318 3.86 -23.32 -0.91
CA SER A 318 4.47 -24.46 -0.21
C SER A 318 3.93 -24.61 1.21
N THR A 319 3.64 -23.51 1.91
CA THR A 319 3.04 -23.57 3.26
C THR A 319 1.58 -24.03 3.21
N LEU A 320 0.82 -23.64 2.18
CA LEU A 320 -0.56 -24.10 1.99
C LEU A 320 -0.62 -25.58 1.57
N ASP A 321 0.33 -26.05 0.77
CA ASP A 321 0.48 -27.48 0.45
C ASP A 321 0.86 -28.28 1.71
N GLU A 322 1.81 -27.78 2.51
CA GLU A 322 2.14 -28.35 3.82
C GLU A 322 0.91 -28.44 4.73
N LEU A 323 0.11 -27.37 4.81
CA LEU A 323 -1.13 -27.37 5.59
C LEU A 323 -2.14 -28.42 5.07
N THR A 324 -2.26 -28.57 3.75
CA THR A 324 -3.10 -29.61 3.13
C THR A 324 -2.63 -31.01 3.49
N ASN A 325 -1.31 -31.24 3.47
CA ASN A 325 -0.68 -32.50 3.88
C ASN A 325 -0.89 -32.78 5.39
N VAL A 326 -0.77 -31.77 6.25
CA VAL A 326 -1.04 -31.93 7.69
C VAL A 326 -2.51 -32.31 7.94
N LEU A 327 -3.44 -31.69 7.22
CA LEU A 327 -4.87 -32.00 7.32
C LEU A 327 -5.20 -33.40 6.80
N SER A 328 -4.55 -33.86 5.73
CA SER A 328 -4.76 -35.21 5.18
C SER A 328 -4.20 -36.31 6.08
N LEU A 329 -3.20 -35.99 6.90
CA LEU A 329 -2.60 -36.89 7.89
C LEU A 329 -3.46 -37.07 9.15
N GLN A 330 -4.54 -36.30 9.35
CA GLN A 330 -5.41 -36.47 10.52
C GLN A 330 -6.44 -37.60 10.29
N PRO A 331 -6.25 -38.80 10.87
CA PRO A 331 -7.25 -39.85 10.82
C PRO A 331 -8.33 -39.55 11.86
N SER A 332 -9.35 -40.41 11.95
CA SER A 332 -10.55 -40.32 12.83
C SER A 332 -10.35 -39.97 14.32
N VAL A 333 -9.12 -39.82 14.82
CA VAL A 333 -8.80 -39.43 16.18
C VAL A 333 -7.90 -38.19 16.15
N HIS A 334 -8.38 -37.08 16.74
CA HIS A 334 -7.84 -35.70 16.70
C HIS A 334 -6.40 -35.49 17.23
N SER A 335 -5.40 -36.21 16.72
CA SER A 335 -3.96 -36.00 16.99
C SER A 335 -3.41 -34.85 16.13
N PHE A 336 -2.52 -34.04 16.70
CA PHE A 336 -2.03 -32.78 16.15
C PHE A 336 -3.09 -31.72 15.87
N GLY A 337 -4.20 -31.68 16.62
CA GLY A 337 -5.34 -30.79 16.38
C GLY A 337 -5.01 -29.30 16.34
N SER A 338 -3.98 -28.84 17.06
CA SER A 338 -3.54 -27.44 17.05
C SER A 338 -2.59 -27.10 15.88
N VAL A 339 -2.03 -28.10 15.20
CA VAL A 339 -1.00 -27.90 14.17
C VAL A 339 -1.56 -27.21 12.92
N PRO A 340 -2.72 -27.59 12.36
CA PRO A 340 -3.27 -26.89 11.19
C PRO A 340 -3.48 -25.39 11.44
N LEU A 341 -4.07 -25.04 12.59
CA LEU A 341 -4.27 -23.65 12.98
C LEU A 341 -2.93 -22.93 13.15
N GLY A 342 -1.97 -23.55 13.85
CA GLY A 342 -0.65 -22.95 14.05
C GLY A 342 0.14 -22.73 12.75
N VAL A 343 0.05 -23.63 11.76
CA VAL A 343 0.68 -23.44 10.44
C VAL A 343 0.03 -22.29 9.68
N SER A 344 -1.31 -22.20 9.72
CA SER A 344 -2.08 -21.09 9.12
C SER A 344 -1.69 -19.74 9.73
N GLU A 345 -1.66 -19.63 11.06
CA GLU A 345 -1.29 -18.40 11.76
C GLU A 345 0.17 -18.00 11.48
N GLN A 346 1.09 -18.98 11.42
CA GLN A 346 2.49 -18.74 11.09
C GLN A 346 2.68 -18.24 9.65
N LEU A 347 1.85 -18.69 8.70
CA LEU A 347 1.90 -18.17 7.33
C LEU A 347 1.57 -16.67 7.31
N ALA A 348 0.49 -16.28 8.00
CA ALA A 348 0.12 -14.87 8.12
C ALA A 348 1.25 -14.04 8.77
N GLU A 349 1.84 -14.55 9.86
CA GLU A 349 2.96 -13.90 10.54
C GLU A 349 4.19 -13.72 9.64
N VAL A 350 4.55 -14.75 8.88
CA VAL A 350 5.68 -14.73 7.93
C VAL A 350 5.46 -13.67 6.85
N LEU A 351 4.26 -13.62 6.27
CA LEU A 351 3.90 -12.62 5.26
C LEU A 351 3.93 -11.20 5.82
N ASP A 352 3.44 -11.00 7.05
CA ASP A 352 3.53 -9.70 7.72
C ASP A 352 4.97 -9.27 7.99
N LEU A 353 5.83 -10.21 8.42
CA LEU A 353 7.24 -9.91 8.62
C LEU A 353 7.90 -9.49 7.31
N ILE A 354 7.61 -10.17 6.19
CA ILE A 354 8.11 -9.80 4.86
C ILE A 354 7.65 -8.39 4.50
N ARG A 355 6.34 -8.12 4.55
CA ARG A 355 5.73 -6.82 4.23
C ARG A 355 6.32 -5.67 5.06
N ALA A 356 6.57 -5.90 6.35
CA ALA A 356 7.11 -4.89 7.25
C ALA A 356 8.63 -4.69 7.09
N SER A 357 9.36 -5.74 6.74
CA SER A 357 10.83 -5.71 6.72
C SER A 357 11.43 -5.23 5.41
N ILE A 358 10.80 -5.46 4.24
CA ILE A 358 11.36 -5.06 2.95
C ILE A 358 11.68 -3.55 2.88
N PRO A 359 10.76 -2.62 3.23
CA PRO A 359 11.04 -1.18 3.15
C PRO A 359 12.22 -0.77 4.03
N VAL A 360 12.35 -1.39 5.20
CA VAL A 360 13.42 -1.11 6.17
C VAL A 360 14.75 -1.71 5.70
N ALA A 361 14.73 -2.95 5.20
CA ALA A 361 15.91 -3.64 4.69
C ALA A 361 16.49 -2.95 3.46
N GLN A 362 15.63 -2.37 2.62
CA GLN A 362 16.00 -1.72 1.37
C GLN A 362 16.05 -0.18 1.46
N LEU A 363 16.00 0.39 2.68
CA LEU A 363 15.92 1.84 2.89
C LEU A 363 17.02 2.60 2.14
N SER A 364 18.29 2.18 2.28
CA SER A 364 19.40 2.83 1.60
C SER A 364 19.26 2.78 0.08
N SER A 365 18.75 1.67 -0.48
CA SER A 365 18.53 1.55 -1.92
C SER A 365 17.42 2.49 -2.39
N ILE A 366 16.33 2.59 -1.62
CA ILE A 366 15.20 3.49 -1.88
C ILE A 366 15.62 4.96 -1.81
N GLU A 367 16.45 5.35 -0.82
CA GLU A 367 16.97 6.71 -0.71
C GLU A 367 17.82 7.11 -1.93
N HIS A 368 18.63 6.18 -2.45
CA HIS A 368 19.44 6.43 -3.65
C HIS A 368 18.62 6.38 -4.94
N ASN A 369 17.59 5.55 -5.00
CA ASN A 369 16.73 5.40 -6.16
C ASN A 369 15.24 5.30 -5.77
N PRO A 370 14.53 6.44 -5.67
CA PRO A 370 13.15 6.48 -5.21
C PRO A 370 12.16 5.67 -6.07
N ILE A 371 12.48 5.39 -7.34
CA ILE A 371 11.61 4.58 -8.22
C ILE A 371 11.39 3.17 -7.66
N ASN A 372 12.29 2.69 -6.80
CA ASN A 372 12.16 1.42 -6.11
C ASN A 372 10.89 1.34 -5.23
N LEU A 373 10.38 2.48 -4.73
CA LEU A 373 9.08 2.52 -4.04
C LEU A 373 7.92 2.24 -4.99
N VAL A 374 7.99 2.69 -6.24
CA VAL A 374 6.97 2.41 -7.25
C VAL A 374 6.96 0.93 -7.60
N GLN A 375 8.14 0.34 -7.81
CA GLN A 375 8.27 -1.09 -8.03
C GLN A 375 7.76 -1.89 -6.81
N LEU A 376 8.14 -1.52 -5.59
CA LEU A 376 7.65 -2.17 -4.37
C LEU A 376 6.13 -2.06 -4.20
N SER A 377 5.55 -0.92 -4.57
CA SER A 377 4.10 -0.75 -4.62
C SER A 377 3.46 -1.77 -5.57
N ASN A 378 4.00 -1.91 -6.78
CA ASN A 378 3.52 -2.90 -7.74
C ASN A 378 3.69 -4.33 -7.21
N ASP A 379 4.80 -4.60 -6.53
CA ASP A 379 5.10 -5.91 -5.94
C ASP A 379 4.03 -6.30 -4.92
N TYR A 380 3.66 -5.37 -4.03
CA TYR A 380 2.60 -5.57 -3.06
C TYR A 380 1.21 -5.70 -3.69
N LYS A 381 0.92 -4.92 -4.74
CA LYS A 381 -0.35 -5.05 -5.49
C LYS A 381 -0.47 -6.43 -6.13
N HIS A 382 0.62 -6.90 -6.75
CA HIS A 382 0.66 -8.22 -7.37
C HIS A 382 0.55 -9.35 -6.34
N LEU A 383 1.30 -9.26 -5.23
CA LEU A 383 1.19 -10.21 -4.12
C LEU A 383 -0.22 -10.29 -3.54
N SER A 384 -0.91 -9.15 -3.39
CA SER A 384 -2.31 -9.14 -2.95
C SER A 384 -3.19 -9.98 -3.88
N SER A 385 -3.08 -9.77 -5.19
CA SER A 385 -3.86 -10.52 -6.20
C SER A 385 -3.53 -12.01 -6.20
N GLU A 386 -2.23 -12.35 -6.15
CA GLU A 386 -1.79 -13.75 -6.15
C GLU A 386 -2.23 -14.51 -4.90
N LEU A 387 -2.23 -13.86 -3.73
CA LEU A 387 -2.70 -14.48 -2.49
C LEU A 387 -4.22 -14.77 -2.53
N GLU A 388 -5.01 -13.98 -3.25
CA GLU A 388 -6.44 -14.25 -3.45
C GLU A 388 -6.66 -15.44 -4.39
N THR A 389 -5.88 -15.52 -5.47
CA THR A 389 -6.04 -16.52 -6.53
C THR A 389 -5.27 -17.82 -6.28
N ILE A 390 -4.39 -17.87 -5.27
CA ILE A 390 -3.57 -19.03 -4.96
C ILE A 390 -4.44 -20.28 -4.81
N LYS A 391 -4.21 -21.25 -5.69
CA LYS A 391 -4.94 -22.51 -5.69
C LYS A 391 -4.41 -23.36 -4.55
N ALA A 392 -5.23 -23.51 -3.51
CA ALA A 392 -4.97 -24.44 -2.43
C ALA A 392 -6.26 -25.17 -2.10
N ASP A 393 -6.17 -26.49 -1.93
CA ASP A 393 -7.31 -27.34 -1.57
C ASP A 393 -7.76 -27.11 -0.11
N VAL A 394 -6.97 -26.36 0.65
CA VAL A 394 -7.27 -25.95 2.03
C VAL A 394 -7.85 -24.54 2.12
N LYS A 395 -8.87 -24.39 2.97
CA LYS A 395 -9.36 -23.07 3.40
C LYS A 395 -8.36 -22.43 4.35
N TRP A 396 -7.80 -21.30 3.94
CA TRP A 396 -6.97 -20.45 4.77
C TRP A 396 -7.79 -19.23 5.23
N ALA A 397 -8.09 -19.15 6.53
CA ALA A 397 -8.98 -18.12 7.08
C ALA A 397 -8.44 -16.69 6.92
N ASP A 398 -7.13 -16.50 7.08
CA ASP A 398 -6.51 -15.17 7.01
C ASP A 398 -6.22 -14.70 5.58
N ARG A 399 -6.55 -15.50 4.56
CA ARG A 399 -6.20 -15.21 3.15
C ARG A 399 -6.58 -13.81 2.72
N THR A 400 -7.86 -13.46 2.88
CA THR A 400 -8.41 -12.17 2.45
C THR A 400 -7.79 -11.01 3.25
N ASP A 401 -7.56 -11.21 4.54
CA ASP A 401 -6.97 -10.18 5.39
C ASP A 401 -5.49 -9.95 5.05
N CYS A 402 -4.71 -11.01 4.83
CA CYS A 402 -3.32 -10.92 4.38
C CYS A 402 -3.22 -10.24 3.00
N ALA A 403 -4.07 -10.62 2.04
CA ALA A 403 -4.12 -9.96 0.73
C ALA A 403 -4.41 -8.46 0.88
N HIS A 404 -5.46 -8.11 1.65
CA HIS A 404 -5.83 -6.72 1.91
C HIS A 404 -4.69 -5.91 2.56
N ARG A 405 -3.91 -6.50 3.49
CA ARG A 405 -2.74 -5.84 4.10
C ARG A 405 -1.66 -5.54 3.06
N PHE A 406 -1.43 -6.40 2.08
CA PHE A 406 -0.53 -6.11 0.96
C PHE A 406 -1.10 -5.04 0.02
N SER A 407 -2.39 -5.09 -0.31
CA SER A 407 -3.04 -4.01 -1.09
C SER A 407 -2.91 -2.65 -0.41
N THR A 408 -3.13 -2.59 0.91
CA THR A 408 -2.93 -1.38 1.72
C THR A 408 -1.46 -0.92 1.70
N ALA A 409 -0.51 -1.86 1.84
CA ALA A 409 0.91 -1.54 1.79
C ALA A 409 1.33 -1.02 0.41
N SER A 410 0.73 -1.52 -0.68
CA SER A 410 0.94 -1.01 -2.04
C SER A 410 0.58 0.47 -2.12
N ALA A 411 -0.64 0.83 -1.70
CA ALA A 411 -1.11 2.22 -1.71
C ALA A 411 -0.21 3.14 -0.85
N ILE A 412 0.16 2.71 0.36
CA ILE A 412 1.05 3.48 1.25
C ILE A 412 2.43 3.70 0.61
N THR A 413 2.98 2.69 -0.05
CA THR A 413 4.31 2.78 -0.66
C THR A 413 4.32 3.74 -1.85
N LEU A 414 3.27 3.69 -2.70
CA LEU A 414 3.11 4.66 -3.79
C LEU A 414 2.90 6.08 -3.28
N GLU A 415 2.10 6.24 -2.23
CA GLU A 415 1.88 7.54 -1.59
C GLU A 415 3.17 8.12 -1.00
N THR A 416 4.00 7.26 -0.40
CA THR A 416 5.32 7.64 0.13
C THR A 416 6.23 8.15 -0.99
N PHE A 417 6.21 7.49 -2.16
CA PHE A 417 6.92 7.97 -3.34
C PHE A 417 6.43 9.36 -3.75
N VAL A 418 5.12 9.53 -3.97
CA VAL A 418 4.55 10.83 -4.40
C VAL A 418 4.91 11.94 -3.42
N THR A 419 4.71 11.71 -2.11
CA THR A 419 5.01 12.70 -1.06
C THR A 419 6.50 13.07 -1.06
N GLY A 420 7.41 12.11 -1.12
CA GLY A 420 8.85 12.36 -1.11
C GLY A 420 9.33 13.10 -2.37
N GLN A 421 8.79 12.75 -3.54
CA GLN A 421 9.12 13.43 -4.80
C GLN A 421 8.55 14.85 -4.85
N SER A 422 7.31 15.07 -4.40
CA SER A 422 6.73 16.40 -4.27
C SER A 422 7.54 17.29 -3.32
N ALA A 423 7.96 16.77 -2.16
CA ALA A 423 8.81 17.51 -1.23
C ALA A 423 10.16 17.90 -1.85
N THR A 424 10.74 17.02 -2.66
CA THR A 424 11.98 17.31 -3.40
C THR A 424 11.77 18.43 -4.41
N LEU A 425 10.68 18.39 -5.18
CA LEU A 425 10.33 19.41 -6.18
C LEU A 425 10.08 20.79 -5.55
N VAL A 426 9.30 20.83 -4.46
CA VAL A 426 9.07 22.06 -3.69
C VAL A 426 10.38 22.59 -3.09
N GLY A 427 11.23 21.71 -2.56
CA GLY A 427 12.56 22.08 -2.06
C GLY A 427 13.46 22.69 -3.14
N LEU A 428 13.38 22.22 -4.39
CA LEU A 428 14.05 22.87 -5.52
C LEU A 428 13.47 24.27 -5.79
N LEU A 429 12.13 24.40 -5.80
CA LEU A 429 11.46 25.69 -6.02
C LEU A 429 11.78 26.74 -4.94
N HIS A 430 12.09 26.37 -3.70
CA HIS A 430 12.50 27.33 -2.68
C HIS A 430 13.73 28.16 -3.09
N HIS A 431 14.57 27.67 -4.01
CA HIS A 431 15.71 28.42 -4.54
C HIS A 431 15.30 29.61 -5.42
N THR A 432 14.03 29.68 -5.86
CA THR A 432 13.44 30.85 -6.52
C THR A 432 13.22 32.03 -5.57
N LYS A 433 13.25 31.79 -4.25
CA LYS A 433 12.93 32.78 -3.21
C LYS A 433 11.56 33.44 -3.45
N GLY A 434 10.58 32.65 -3.88
CA GLY A 434 9.24 33.13 -4.19
C GLY A 434 9.19 34.07 -5.39
N PHE A 435 10.19 34.02 -6.28
CA PHE A 435 10.33 34.91 -7.46
C PHE A 435 10.53 36.40 -7.14
N ALA A 436 10.89 36.73 -5.90
CA ALA A 436 11.19 38.10 -5.49
C ALA A 436 12.48 38.64 -6.12
N ASP A 437 12.50 39.95 -6.40
CA ASP A 437 13.65 40.68 -6.96
C ASP A 437 14.17 40.06 -8.27
N THR A 438 13.28 39.51 -9.10
CA THR A 438 13.70 38.92 -10.38
C THR A 438 14.07 40.00 -11.41
N ALA A 439 13.98 41.29 -11.10
CA ALA A 439 14.60 42.37 -11.87
C ALA A 439 16.14 42.31 -11.77
N ASN A 440 16.68 41.87 -10.63
CA ASN A 440 18.10 41.65 -10.44
C ASN A 440 18.58 40.44 -11.28
N PRO A 441 19.63 40.60 -12.11
CA PRO A 441 20.14 39.52 -12.95
C PRO A 441 20.56 38.27 -12.18
N THR A 442 21.07 38.42 -10.95
CA THR A 442 21.54 37.30 -10.12
C THR A 442 20.36 36.50 -9.57
N SER A 443 19.38 37.19 -8.98
CA SER A 443 18.15 36.58 -8.47
C SER A 443 17.34 35.91 -9.59
N PHE A 444 17.27 36.55 -10.77
CA PHE A 444 16.66 35.97 -11.96
C PHE A 444 17.35 34.66 -12.38
N LEU A 445 18.68 34.66 -12.54
CA LEU A 445 19.40 33.45 -12.93
C LEU A 445 19.22 32.32 -11.91
N GLN A 446 19.19 32.64 -10.61
CA GLN A 446 18.94 31.65 -9.57
C GLN A 446 17.54 31.03 -9.70
N ALA A 447 16.51 31.85 -9.89
CA ALA A 447 15.13 31.38 -10.07
C ALA A 447 14.96 30.58 -11.36
N GLU A 448 15.55 31.04 -12.46
CA GLU A 448 15.50 30.36 -13.77
C GLU A 448 16.14 28.98 -13.70
N GLN A 449 17.32 28.88 -13.07
CA GLN A 449 17.99 27.59 -12.86
C GLN A 449 17.16 26.64 -12.00
N ALA A 450 16.54 27.13 -10.92
CA ALA A 450 15.69 26.32 -10.06
C ALA A 450 14.47 25.75 -10.82
N VAL A 451 13.77 26.59 -11.59
CA VAL A 451 12.65 26.15 -12.43
C VAL A 451 13.10 25.15 -13.49
N GLN A 452 14.25 25.39 -14.13
CA GLN A 452 14.79 24.46 -15.12
C GLN A 452 15.18 23.11 -14.50
N GLN A 453 15.70 23.09 -13.28
CA GLN A 453 15.97 21.87 -12.52
C GLN A 453 14.69 21.10 -12.24
N VAL A 454 13.62 21.78 -11.82
CA VAL A 454 12.29 21.18 -11.59
C VAL A 454 11.73 20.54 -12.86
N VAL A 455 11.74 21.28 -13.98
CA VAL A 455 11.25 20.76 -15.28
C VAL A 455 12.06 19.54 -15.72
N THR A 456 13.39 19.59 -15.56
CA THR A 456 14.28 18.47 -15.91
C THR A 456 14.02 17.26 -15.02
N TYR A 457 13.84 17.49 -13.71
CA TYR A 457 13.52 16.45 -12.74
C TYR A 457 12.22 15.73 -13.08
N LEU A 458 11.15 16.47 -13.37
CA LEU A 458 9.85 15.90 -13.74
C LEU A 458 9.92 15.10 -15.04
N LYS A 459 10.63 15.59 -16.06
CA LYS A 459 10.83 14.86 -17.32
C LYS A 459 11.59 13.54 -17.13
N ASN A 460 12.63 13.55 -16.30
CA ASN A 460 13.39 12.35 -15.96
C ASN A 460 12.54 11.37 -15.14
N THR A 461 11.74 11.88 -14.20
CA THR A 461 10.82 11.07 -13.39
C THR A 461 9.73 10.45 -14.25
N ALA A 462 9.14 11.20 -15.17
CA ALA A 462 8.14 10.71 -16.12
C ALA A 462 8.71 9.57 -16.98
N THR A 463 9.92 9.74 -17.52
CA THR A 463 10.59 8.70 -18.31
C THR A 463 10.78 7.42 -17.52
N GLN A 464 11.20 7.53 -16.25
CA GLN A 464 11.36 6.37 -15.38
C GLN A 464 10.01 5.73 -15.06
N LEU A 465 9.04 6.53 -14.61
CA LEU A 465 7.72 6.09 -14.20
C LEU A 465 7.01 5.29 -15.31
N ALA A 466 7.07 5.76 -16.55
CA ALA A 466 6.49 5.08 -17.71
C ALA A 466 7.02 3.65 -17.93
N THR A 467 8.18 3.30 -17.37
CA THR A 467 8.72 1.93 -17.46
C THR A 467 8.20 1.00 -16.37
N TYR A 468 7.63 1.52 -15.29
CA TYR A 468 7.21 0.74 -14.13
C TYR A 468 5.71 0.60 -13.98
N VAL A 469 4.92 1.55 -14.48
CA VAL A 469 3.47 1.58 -14.24
C VAL A 469 2.68 1.64 -15.54
N ASP A 470 1.41 1.27 -15.45
CA ASP A 470 0.44 1.45 -16.53
C ASP A 470 0.10 2.94 -16.76
N SER A 471 -0.61 3.22 -17.85
CA SER A 471 -0.99 4.58 -18.26
C SER A 471 -1.83 5.32 -17.21
N GLU A 472 -2.74 4.63 -16.51
CA GLU A 472 -3.64 5.27 -15.54
C GLU A 472 -2.85 5.73 -14.30
N VAL A 473 -2.03 4.84 -13.75
CA VAL A 473 -1.16 5.15 -12.61
C VAL A 473 -0.12 6.18 -13.01
N TYR A 474 0.43 6.10 -14.22
CA TYR A 474 1.39 7.08 -14.74
C TYR A 474 0.85 8.51 -14.68
N HIS A 475 -0.31 8.77 -15.29
CA HIS A 475 -0.88 10.11 -15.35
C HIS A 475 -1.35 10.58 -13.97
N THR A 476 -1.89 9.69 -13.14
CA THR A 476 -2.32 10.02 -11.78
C THR A 476 -1.13 10.45 -10.91
N VAL A 477 -0.05 9.68 -10.91
CA VAL A 477 1.16 9.99 -10.12
C VAL A 477 1.84 11.23 -10.67
N LEU A 478 2.07 11.33 -11.99
CA LEU A 478 2.73 12.49 -12.60
C LEU A 478 1.90 13.77 -12.41
N GLY A 479 0.58 13.68 -12.53
CA GLY A 479 -0.34 14.79 -12.27
C GLY A 479 -0.16 15.36 -10.88
N ARG A 480 -0.11 14.52 -9.85
CA ARG A 480 0.12 14.96 -8.46
C ARG A 480 1.49 15.63 -8.27
N LEU A 481 2.53 15.16 -8.95
CA LEU A 481 3.86 15.79 -8.89
C LEU A 481 3.85 17.17 -9.57
N VAL A 482 3.26 17.28 -10.74
CA VAL A 482 3.13 18.57 -11.46
C VAL A 482 2.25 19.54 -10.67
N GLU A 483 1.14 19.06 -10.09
CA GLU A 483 0.27 19.85 -9.22
C GLU A 483 1.04 20.44 -8.03
N SER A 484 1.92 19.67 -7.37
CA SER A 484 2.73 20.21 -6.27
C SER A 484 3.63 21.37 -6.69
N VAL A 485 4.14 21.35 -7.92
CA VAL A 485 4.95 22.44 -8.51
C VAL A 485 4.07 23.63 -8.88
N VAL A 486 2.95 23.37 -9.55
CA VAL A 486 2.01 24.42 -9.99
C VAL A 486 1.44 25.17 -8.79
N ALA A 487 0.98 24.46 -7.76
CA ALA A 487 0.44 25.05 -6.55
C ALA A 487 1.46 25.92 -5.80
N GLU A 488 2.72 25.46 -5.69
CA GLU A 488 3.79 26.22 -5.03
C GLU A 488 4.17 27.49 -5.81
N ILE A 489 4.29 27.40 -7.13
CA ILE A 489 4.55 28.57 -7.99
C ILE A 489 3.39 29.56 -7.90
N PHE A 490 2.16 29.06 -7.99
CA PHE A 490 0.96 29.89 -7.91
C PHE A 490 0.90 30.66 -6.59
N SER A 491 1.10 29.96 -5.47
CA SER A 491 1.16 30.57 -4.14
C SER A 491 2.30 31.59 -4.02
N SER A 492 3.49 31.27 -4.54
CA SER A 492 4.66 32.15 -4.50
C SER A 492 4.44 33.45 -5.26
N VAL A 493 3.87 33.37 -6.47
CA VAL A 493 3.63 34.56 -7.31
C VAL A 493 2.54 35.45 -6.72
N LEU A 494 1.46 34.86 -6.18
CA LEU A 494 0.40 35.63 -5.53
C LEU A 494 0.84 36.31 -4.23
N ALA A 495 1.92 35.84 -3.61
CA ALA A 495 2.48 36.45 -2.40
C ALA A 495 3.34 37.69 -2.69
N LEU A 496 3.62 38.01 -3.96
CA LEU A 496 4.37 39.21 -4.34
C LEU A 496 3.51 40.46 -4.21
N GLU A 497 3.98 41.44 -3.44
CA GLU A 497 3.27 42.70 -3.22
C GLU A 497 3.38 43.69 -4.39
N ASP A 498 4.55 43.69 -5.06
CA ASP A 498 4.86 44.54 -6.22
C ASP A 498 5.65 43.71 -7.24
N ILE A 499 5.28 43.80 -8.50
CA ILE A 499 5.87 43.08 -9.63
C ILE A 499 6.12 44.09 -10.74
N THR A 500 7.38 44.42 -10.97
CA THR A 500 7.75 45.31 -12.09
C THR A 500 7.48 44.65 -13.44
N GLU A 501 7.35 45.44 -14.51
CA GLU A 501 7.15 44.91 -15.88
C GLU A 501 8.27 43.94 -16.31
N LEU A 502 9.52 44.20 -15.89
CA LEU A 502 10.64 43.30 -16.17
C LEU A 502 10.49 41.96 -15.42
N GLU A 503 10.03 42.00 -14.17
CA GLU A 503 9.79 40.81 -13.36
C GLU A 503 8.64 39.99 -13.92
N SER A 504 7.52 40.63 -14.30
CA SER A 504 6.36 39.93 -14.85
C SER A 504 6.71 39.16 -16.13
N LEU A 505 7.53 39.76 -17.01
CA LEU A 505 8.05 39.10 -18.21
C LEU A 505 8.97 37.91 -17.88
N ARG A 506 9.88 38.07 -16.91
CA ARG A 506 10.82 37.01 -16.49
C ARG A 506 10.10 35.84 -15.82
N ILE A 507 9.19 36.13 -14.89
CA ILE A 507 8.33 35.15 -14.21
C ILE A 507 7.51 34.41 -15.27
N GLY A 508 6.83 35.12 -16.16
CA GLY A 508 6.07 34.48 -17.24
C GLY A 508 6.94 33.53 -18.08
N GLY A 509 8.16 33.95 -18.45
CA GLY A 509 9.13 33.10 -19.15
C GLY A 509 9.40 31.76 -18.43
N MET A 510 9.60 31.81 -17.12
CA MET A 510 9.77 30.61 -16.28
C MET A 510 8.49 29.76 -16.21
N LEU A 511 7.31 30.37 -16.08
CA LEU A 511 6.02 29.67 -16.07
C LEU A 511 5.77 28.93 -17.39
N SER A 512 6.14 29.52 -18.53
CA SER A 512 6.05 28.84 -19.83
C SER A 512 6.95 27.59 -19.95
N SER A 513 8.08 27.56 -19.25
CA SER A 513 8.89 26.34 -19.16
C SER A 513 8.15 25.23 -18.39
N VAL A 514 7.38 25.57 -17.37
CA VAL A 514 6.53 24.65 -16.61
C VAL A 514 5.32 24.20 -17.43
N GLU A 515 4.69 25.10 -18.20
CA GLU A 515 3.58 24.74 -19.13
C GLU A 515 3.99 23.66 -20.13
N SER A 516 5.27 23.61 -20.54
CA SER A 516 5.78 22.56 -21.43
C SER A 516 5.67 21.14 -20.85
N LEU A 517 5.46 21.00 -19.54
CA LEU A 517 5.20 19.70 -18.90
C LEU A 517 3.84 19.12 -19.29
N GLY A 518 2.92 19.93 -19.80
CA GLY A 518 1.64 19.45 -20.36
C GLY A 518 1.84 18.45 -21.50
N ASP A 519 2.98 18.48 -22.20
CA ASP A 519 3.33 17.52 -23.25
C ASP A 519 3.49 16.08 -22.73
N LEU A 520 3.72 15.90 -21.42
CA LEU A 520 3.87 14.59 -20.79
C LEU A 520 2.53 13.84 -20.60
N PHE A 521 1.40 14.50 -20.86
CA PHE A 521 0.03 13.97 -20.70
C PHE A 521 -0.69 13.78 -22.06
N GLN A 522 0.07 13.66 -23.14
CA GLN A 522 -0.46 13.39 -24.47
C GLN A 522 -0.55 11.87 -24.70
N HIS A 523 -1.67 11.42 -25.26
CA HIS A 523 -1.81 10.04 -25.73
C HIS A 523 -1.33 9.96 -27.19
N ASP A 524 -0.77 8.82 -27.60
CA ASP A 524 -0.10 8.60 -28.92
C ASP A 524 -0.95 8.94 -30.17
N HIS A 525 -2.21 9.32 -30.02
CA HIS A 525 -3.13 9.63 -31.11
C HIS A 525 -3.93 10.94 -30.94
N ALA A 526 -3.79 11.63 -29.81
CA ALA A 526 -4.46 12.90 -29.54
C ALA A 526 -3.41 14.00 -29.38
N ASN A 527 -3.37 14.96 -30.33
CA ASN A 527 -2.58 16.20 -30.19
C ASN A 527 -3.16 17.15 -29.11
N VAL A 528 -3.91 16.62 -28.14
CA VAL A 528 -4.57 17.38 -27.08
C VAL A 528 -4.06 16.82 -25.76
N SER A 529 -3.38 17.66 -24.99
CA SER A 529 -2.92 17.31 -23.66
C SER A 529 -4.11 17.06 -22.73
N THR A 530 -4.05 15.98 -21.96
CA THR A 530 -5.04 15.64 -20.93
C THR A 530 -4.65 16.16 -19.54
N VAL A 531 -3.59 16.97 -19.44
CA VAL A 531 -3.02 17.46 -18.17
C VAL A 531 -4.04 18.07 -17.23
N ALA A 532 -5.02 18.83 -17.74
CA ALA A 532 -6.05 19.47 -16.93
C ALA A 532 -6.98 18.48 -16.20
N ALA A 533 -7.03 17.22 -16.64
CA ALA A 533 -7.78 16.17 -15.93
C ALA A 533 -7.02 15.64 -14.69
N PHE A 534 -5.71 15.83 -14.63
CA PHE A 534 -4.84 15.27 -13.60
C PHE A 534 -4.18 16.35 -12.71
N VAL A 535 -4.17 17.61 -13.16
CA VAL A 535 -3.55 18.75 -12.48
C VAL A 535 -4.63 19.81 -12.24
N PRO A 536 -5.28 19.81 -11.06
CA PRO A 536 -6.41 20.70 -10.76
C PRO A 536 -6.15 22.18 -11.02
N ASN A 537 -4.95 22.69 -10.68
CA ASN A 537 -4.62 24.10 -10.84
C ASN A 537 -4.09 24.46 -12.24
N TRP A 538 -4.09 23.54 -13.20
CA TRP A 538 -3.45 23.75 -14.50
C TRP A 538 -4.04 24.89 -15.33
N ILE A 539 -5.38 24.94 -15.44
CA ILE A 539 -6.05 25.97 -16.23
C ILE A 539 -5.85 27.35 -15.60
N LYS A 540 -6.02 27.42 -14.27
CA LYS A 540 -5.76 28.64 -13.47
C LYS A 540 -4.31 29.11 -13.61
N PHE A 541 -3.34 28.19 -13.63
CA PHE A 541 -1.92 28.46 -13.87
C PHE A 541 -1.65 29.02 -15.27
N GLY A 542 -2.29 28.48 -16.30
CA GLY A 542 -2.22 29.05 -17.65
C GLY A 542 -2.70 30.50 -17.70
N TYR A 543 -3.84 30.79 -17.05
CA TYR A 543 -4.33 32.17 -16.95
C TYR A 543 -3.43 33.08 -16.12
N LEU A 544 -2.79 32.58 -15.05
CA LEU A 544 -1.76 33.35 -14.33
C LEU A 544 -0.64 33.79 -15.28
N ASN A 545 -0.16 32.89 -16.13
CA ASN A 545 0.88 33.18 -17.11
C ASN A 545 0.43 34.19 -18.19
N GLU A 546 -0.84 34.14 -18.59
CA GLU A 546 -1.44 35.14 -19.47
C GLU A 546 -1.54 36.52 -18.78
N ILE A 547 -2.02 36.57 -17.54
CA ILE A 547 -2.20 37.82 -16.78
C ILE A 547 -0.88 38.55 -16.57
N LEU A 548 0.21 37.83 -16.22
CA LEU A 548 1.53 38.42 -16.02
C LEU A 548 2.08 39.19 -17.24
N ARG A 549 1.57 38.89 -18.44
CA ARG A 549 1.99 39.49 -19.71
C ARG A 549 0.93 40.38 -20.36
N ALA A 550 -0.26 40.44 -19.76
CA ALA A 550 -1.40 41.14 -20.31
C ALA A 550 -1.39 42.62 -19.90
N LYS A 551 -2.01 43.46 -20.73
CA LYS A 551 -2.31 44.84 -20.36
C LYS A 551 -3.56 44.88 -19.49
N LEU A 552 -3.72 45.94 -18.68
CA LEU A 552 -4.90 46.12 -17.83
C LEU A 552 -6.23 46.03 -18.58
N VAL A 553 -6.30 46.54 -19.82
CA VAL A 553 -7.48 46.45 -20.70
C VAL A 553 -7.78 45.00 -21.11
N GLU A 554 -6.74 44.19 -21.35
CA GLU A 554 -6.88 42.77 -21.70
C GLU A 554 -7.34 41.96 -20.49
N ILE A 555 -6.82 42.25 -19.29
CA ILE A 555 -7.28 41.63 -18.04
C ILE A 555 -8.75 41.99 -17.78
N THR A 556 -9.15 43.25 -18.00
CA THR A 556 -10.55 43.68 -17.89
C THR A 556 -11.44 42.88 -18.84
N TYR A 557 -10.99 42.66 -20.09
CA TYR A 557 -11.71 41.85 -21.06
C TYR A 557 -11.80 40.36 -20.66
N LEU A 558 -10.71 39.77 -20.15
CA LEU A 558 -10.72 38.38 -19.66
C LEU A 558 -11.67 38.21 -18.47
N TYR A 559 -11.71 39.20 -17.57
CA TYR A 559 -12.64 39.23 -16.45
C TYR A 559 -14.10 39.36 -16.92
N ASP A 560 -14.40 40.37 -17.76
CA ASP A 560 -15.76 40.64 -18.24
C ASP A 560 -16.34 39.45 -19.06
N ASN A 561 -15.50 38.62 -19.69
CA ASN A 561 -15.93 37.41 -20.42
C ASN A 561 -16.04 36.16 -19.55
N GLY A 562 -15.75 36.24 -18.25
CA GLY A 562 -15.78 35.10 -17.34
C GLY A 562 -14.64 34.09 -17.55
N SER A 563 -13.53 34.48 -18.19
CA SER A 563 -12.35 33.60 -18.33
C SER A 563 -11.58 33.44 -17.01
N LEU A 564 -11.73 34.39 -16.08
CA LEU A 564 -10.99 34.43 -14.81
C LEU A 564 -11.84 33.96 -13.60
N VAL A 565 -12.91 33.21 -13.82
CA VAL A 565 -13.86 32.77 -12.77
C VAL A 565 -13.23 31.88 -11.69
N ASP A 566 -12.13 31.20 -12.01
CA ASP A 566 -11.43 30.32 -11.08
C ASP A 566 -10.55 31.09 -10.07
N PHE A 567 -10.37 32.40 -10.26
CA PHE A 567 -9.70 33.28 -9.29
C PHE A 567 -10.71 33.85 -8.31
N SER A 568 -10.40 33.78 -7.02
CA SER A 568 -11.13 34.54 -6.01
C SER A 568 -10.84 36.05 -6.18
N SER A 569 -11.76 36.89 -5.69
CA SER A 569 -11.59 38.35 -5.70
C SER A 569 -10.29 38.80 -5.03
N GLN A 570 -9.88 38.11 -3.96
CA GLN A 570 -8.63 38.41 -3.26
C GLN A 570 -7.40 38.10 -4.11
N GLU A 571 -7.37 36.93 -4.76
CA GLU A 571 -6.23 36.52 -5.61
C GLU A 571 -6.10 37.44 -6.83
N LEU A 572 -7.20 37.69 -7.56
CA LEU A 572 -7.17 38.53 -8.75
C LEU A 572 -6.92 39.99 -8.41
N GLY A 573 -7.58 40.52 -7.37
CA GLY A 573 -7.37 41.89 -6.91
C GLY A 573 -5.94 42.11 -6.39
N GLY A 574 -5.38 41.13 -5.67
CA GLY A 574 -3.97 41.14 -5.26
C GLY A 574 -3.02 41.20 -6.44
N LEU A 575 -3.22 40.35 -7.45
CA LEU A 575 -2.38 40.30 -8.64
C LEU A 575 -2.46 41.60 -9.48
N VAL A 576 -3.65 42.20 -9.61
CA VAL A 576 -3.83 43.49 -10.29
C VAL A 576 -3.13 44.63 -9.54
N ARG A 577 -3.15 44.62 -8.21
CA ARG A 577 -2.39 45.60 -7.40
C ARG A 577 -0.89 45.42 -7.57
N ALA A 578 -0.41 44.18 -7.57
CA ALA A 578 1.01 43.88 -7.70
C ALA A 578 1.57 44.24 -9.09
N LEU A 579 0.79 44.09 -10.16
CA LEU A 579 1.27 44.32 -11.54
C LEU A 579 1.14 45.76 -12.05
N PHE A 580 0.26 46.58 -11.47
CA PHE A 580 -0.08 47.89 -12.03
C PHE A 580 -0.05 49.00 -10.99
N ALA A 581 0.64 50.09 -11.32
CA ALA A 581 0.61 51.33 -10.55
C ALA A 581 -0.80 51.96 -10.48
N ASP A 582 -0.98 52.85 -9.50
CA ASP A 582 -2.23 53.54 -9.23
C ASP A 582 -2.73 54.31 -10.46
N SER A 583 -3.91 53.93 -10.95
CA SER A 583 -4.57 54.61 -12.07
C SER A 583 -6.09 54.52 -11.98
N PRO A 584 -6.84 55.44 -12.61
CA PRO A 584 -8.31 55.38 -12.63
C PRO A 584 -8.84 54.08 -13.25
N GLN A 585 -8.15 53.56 -14.27
CA GLN A 585 -8.51 52.30 -14.92
C GLN A 585 -8.33 51.11 -13.97
N ARG A 586 -7.25 51.10 -13.18
CA ARG A 586 -6.99 50.05 -12.19
C ARG A 586 -8.04 50.10 -11.08
N ALA A 587 -8.36 51.29 -10.57
CA ALA A 587 -9.40 51.46 -9.55
C ALA A 587 -10.76 50.94 -10.05
N THR A 588 -11.15 51.29 -11.29
CA THR A 588 -12.41 50.81 -11.89
C THR A 588 -12.45 49.28 -12.00
N LEU A 589 -11.33 48.64 -12.37
CA LEU A 589 -11.27 47.18 -12.44
C LEU A 589 -11.32 46.54 -11.05
N LEU A 590 -10.62 47.09 -10.07
CA LEU A 590 -10.65 46.59 -8.68
C LEU A 590 -12.05 46.70 -8.08
N ASP A 591 -12.74 47.83 -8.28
CA ASP A 591 -14.12 48.01 -7.83
C ASP A 591 -15.06 46.95 -8.42
N LYS A 592 -14.83 46.54 -9.68
CA LYS A 592 -15.58 45.44 -10.30
C LYS A 592 -15.27 44.07 -9.68
N ILE A 593 -14.00 43.79 -9.35
CA ILE A 593 -13.55 42.49 -8.83
C ILE A 593 -13.99 42.29 -7.38
N GLU A 594 -14.07 43.37 -6.60
CA GLU A 594 -14.30 43.35 -5.15
C GLU A 594 -15.76 43.63 -4.75
N MET A 595 -16.63 43.88 -5.73
CA MET A 595 -18.09 43.81 -5.59
C MET A 595 -18.57 42.37 -5.50
#